data_AF-A0A1F4TLY7-F1
#
_entry.id   AF-A0A1F4TLY7-F1
#
_cell.length_a   1.000
_cell.length_b   1.000
_cell.length_c   1.000
_cell.angle_alpha   90.00
_cell.angle_beta   90.00
_cell.angle_gamma   90.00
#
_symmetry.space_group_name_H-M   'P 1'
#
loop_
_entity.id
_entity.type
_entity.pdbx_description
1 polymer ?
#
loop_
_entity_poly.entity_id
_entity_poly.type
_entity_poly.pdbx_seq_one_letter_code
_entity_poly.pdbx_strand_id
1 'polypeptide(L)'
;MVAGSVIAVVPKITCGSNNQGVFLGVFREGAPKNMNYITQFAQQVGRKPAMVMWYQDWAQPFPKAEIMNVINYGAAPHIVWEPWLWSDKEKIHLKDIISGQWDGYIRSWAKGVKEVGSPVFLRVAHEFNIDGYPWGLVNNDRDAQLYIKAFRHVVDIFRSEGASNAKFVWAPMNYSFPNEGWNNWEAAYPGNDYVDWIGFDGYNWGTTQSWSDWQVFTILFREQVRRASQLWPRKPIMVAEFASAEKGGDKAAWIREIPDYLKTSMRDIDCLIWFDLKKETDWRVNSSAKALAAFKDIMKDPIFQSSGQALGSFVKVPIKERKLTAIANKAAGDIKIDGNLGDWNTANPLVMDDCAFFKEGTNWQGPSDLSGTIYFNYDSKYFYLAAKVNDIIPLVNKKERQDIWNGDAVELVISTDPGASANRESFGRSDYQIGFGTGDGGAIKPTIWSWQRRRTPNGSEIIVKKADKGYILEAKVPWEFFPNGFVPGSGTRVGFDIALDDADKSGEREKQLIWNGDFYFYKDPSVWGWLQFK
;
A
#
# COMPACT_ATOMS: atom_id res chain seq x y z
N MET A 1 53.79 -6.82 6.03
CA MET A 1 52.91 -6.54 4.86
C MET A 1 51.60 -7.27 5.11
N VAL A 2 50.56 -6.52 5.49
CA VAL A 2 49.24 -7.06 5.81
C VAL A 2 48.35 -6.80 4.59
N ALA A 3 47.86 -7.85 3.96
CA ALA A 3 46.92 -7.76 2.84
C ALA A 3 45.54 -7.39 3.39
N GLY A 4 45.03 -6.24 2.96
CA GLY A 4 43.72 -5.72 3.33
C GLY A 4 42.60 -6.52 2.70
N SER A 5 41.63 -6.89 3.52
CA SER A 5 40.33 -7.40 3.12
C SER A 5 39.55 -6.31 2.38
N VAL A 6 39.34 -6.50 1.09
CA VAL A 6 38.44 -5.68 0.29
C VAL A 6 37.02 -6.11 0.63
N ILE A 7 36.32 -5.27 1.39
CA ILE A 7 34.87 -5.37 1.57
C ILE A 7 34.25 -5.12 0.19
N ALA A 8 33.70 -6.17 -0.42
CA ALA A 8 32.93 -6.03 -1.64
C ALA A 8 31.70 -5.16 -1.35
N VAL A 9 31.68 -3.97 -1.93
CA VAL A 9 30.50 -3.11 -1.97
C VAL A 9 29.49 -3.83 -2.86
N VAL A 10 28.47 -4.43 -2.23
CA VAL A 10 27.31 -4.98 -2.94
C VAL A 10 26.62 -3.81 -3.65
N PRO A 11 26.38 -3.88 -4.97
CA PRO A 11 25.63 -2.83 -5.67
C PRO A 11 24.23 -2.76 -5.05
N LYS A 12 23.82 -1.57 -4.60
CA LYS A 12 22.44 -1.32 -4.20
C LYS A 12 21.54 -1.59 -5.40
N ILE A 13 20.68 -2.61 -5.30
CA ILE A 13 19.58 -2.81 -6.23
C ILE A 13 18.66 -1.60 -6.11
N THR A 14 18.55 -0.81 -7.18
CA THR A 14 17.70 0.38 -7.19
C THR A 14 16.25 -0.01 -7.41
N CYS A 15 15.55 -0.29 -6.31
CA CYS A 15 14.10 -0.21 -6.30
C CYS A 15 13.70 1.25 -6.41
N GLY A 16 13.15 1.62 -7.56
CA GLY A 16 12.59 2.95 -7.76
C GLY A 16 13.30 3.87 -8.75
N SER A 17 13.82 3.37 -9.88
CA SER A 17 14.27 4.26 -10.98
C SER A 17 13.15 5.19 -11.51
N ASN A 18 11.88 4.90 -11.18
CA ASN A 18 10.71 5.73 -11.47
C ASN A 18 9.96 6.25 -10.22
N ASN A 19 10.46 6.05 -8.99
CA ASN A 19 9.71 6.53 -7.81
C ASN A 19 9.91 8.04 -7.60
N GLN A 20 8.80 8.77 -7.64
CA GLN A 20 8.72 10.09 -7.01
C GLN A 20 9.00 9.90 -5.52
N GLY A 21 9.86 10.75 -4.93
CA GLY A 21 10.14 10.67 -3.49
C GLY A 21 8.91 10.99 -2.64
N VAL A 22 8.91 10.55 -1.39
CA VAL A 22 7.81 10.70 -0.44
C VAL A 22 8.09 11.86 0.52
N PHE A 23 7.19 12.83 0.61
CA PHE A 23 7.37 13.99 1.49
C PHE A 23 7.18 13.63 2.96
N LEU A 24 8.10 14.08 3.82
CA LEU A 24 8.00 13.90 5.27
C LEU A 24 7.28 15.08 5.93
N GLY A 25 6.24 14.81 6.70
CA GLY A 25 5.59 15.75 7.60
C GLY A 25 5.76 15.37 9.06
N VAL A 26 5.49 16.32 9.96
CA VAL A 26 5.46 16.07 11.39
C VAL A 26 4.43 16.97 12.08
N PHE A 27 3.77 16.41 13.09
CA PHE A 27 3.07 17.15 14.12
C PHE A 27 3.85 17.11 15.43
N ARG A 28 4.01 18.27 16.07
CA ARG A 28 4.48 18.41 17.45
C ARG A 28 3.63 19.46 18.15
N GLU A 29 3.04 19.09 19.27
CA GLU A 29 2.26 20.02 20.08
C GLU A 29 3.10 21.27 20.44
N GLY A 30 2.50 22.46 20.30
CA GLY A 30 3.15 23.74 20.49
C GLY A 30 3.88 24.30 19.27
N ALA A 31 4.18 23.50 18.25
CA ALA A 31 4.52 24.03 16.93
C ALA A 31 3.25 24.38 16.13
N PRO A 32 3.28 25.39 15.24
CA PRO A 32 4.40 26.27 14.90
C PRO A 32 4.49 27.56 15.75
N LYS A 33 3.70 27.69 16.83
CA LYS A 33 3.85 28.81 17.79
C LYS A 33 5.28 28.88 18.32
N ASN A 34 5.89 27.72 18.55
CA ASN A 34 7.32 27.60 18.83
C ASN A 34 8.00 26.62 17.86
N MET A 35 8.69 27.16 16.85
CA MET A 35 9.41 26.35 15.85
C MET A 35 10.61 25.58 16.41
N ASN A 36 11.05 25.85 17.65
CA ASN A 36 12.14 25.07 18.26
C ASN A 36 11.77 23.59 18.40
N TYR A 37 10.49 23.25 18.58
CA TYR A 37 10.05 21.85 18.62
C TYR A 37 10.31 21.12 17.30
N ILE A 38 10.12 21.80 16.16
CA ILE A 38 10.40 21.26 14.82
C ILE A 38 11.91 21.21 14.56
N THR A 39 12.66 22.23 14.97
CA THR A 39 14.12 22.22 14.90
C THR A 39 14.73 21.08 15.72
N GLN A 40 14.22 20.84 16.93
CA GLN A 40 14.64 19.72 17.77
C GLN A 40 14.30 18.37 17.13
N PHE A 41 13.11 18.23 16.53
CA PHE A 41 12.74 17.02 15.80
C PHE A 41 13.73 16.75 14.66
N ALA A 42 14.00 17.77 13.84
CA ALA A 42 14.93 17.65 12.72
C ALA A 42 16.36 17.31 13.17
N GLN A 43 16.83 17.87 14.29
CA GLN A 43 18.11 17.52 14.90
C GLN A 43 18.12 16.08 15.45
N GLN A 44 17.01 15.63 16.04
CA GLN A 44 16.86 14.28 16.59
C GLN A 44 16.86 13.22 15.49
N VAL A 45 16.12 13.42 14.40
CA VAL A 45 15.97 12.40 13.34
C VAL A 45 16.94 12.57 12.18
N GLY A 46 17.63 13.71 12.09
CA GLY A 46 18.62 14.00 11.05
C GLY A 46 18.04 14.48 9.72
N ARG A 47 16.75 14.84 9.67
CA ARG A 47 16.08 15.31 8.46
C ARG A 47 15.02 16.37 8.78
N LYS A 48 14.97 17.42 7.97
CA LYS A 48 13.91 18.44 8.05
C LYS A 48 12.60 17.90 7.45
N PRO A 49 11.44 18.15 8.07
CA PRO A 49 10.17 17.85 7.45
C PRO A 49 9.89 18.83 6.28
N ALA A 50 9.29 18.32 5.21
CA ALA A 50 8.68 19.09 4.14
C ALA A 50 7.35 19.75 4.57
N MET A 51 6.72 19.28 5.64
CA MET A 51 5.42 19.74 6.11
C MET A 51 5.36 19.81 7.64
N VAL A 52 4.75 20.87 8.18
CA VAL A 52 4.46 20.98 9.61
C VAL A 52 2.95 21.04 9.79
N MET A 53 2.42 20.09 10.55
CA MET A 53 1.00 19.98 10.84
C MET A 53 0.65 20.56 12.22
N TRP A 54 -0.51 21.21 12.35
CA TRP A 54 -1.12 21.58 13.64
C TRP A 54 -2.65 21.71 13.52
N TYR A 55 -3.35 21.79 14.66
CA TYR A 55 -4.81 21.89 14.72
C TYR A 55 -5.28 23.31 15.01
N GLN A 56 -6.43 23.68 14.44
CA GLN A 56 -7.14 24.93 14.66
C GLN A 56 -8.64 24.66 14.68
N ASP A 57 -9.33 25.13 15.72
CA ASP A 57 -10.79 25.14 15.77
C ASP A 57 -11.37 26.41 15.10
N TRP A 58 -12.70 26.50 14.99
CA TRP A 58 -13.37 27.64 14.35
C TRP A 58 -13.57 28.85 15.27
N ALA A 59 -13.07 28.80 16.50
CA ALA A 59 -12.98 29.96 17.39
C ALA A 59 -11.80 30.85 17.03
N GLN A 60 -10.74 30.24 16.49
CA GLN A 60 -9.45 30.89 16.28
C GLN A 60 -9.40 31.66 14.94
N PRO A 61 -8.82 32.88 14.94
CA PRO A 61 -8.63 33.64 13.71
C PRO A 61 -7.55 33.01 12.83
N PHE A 62 -7.47 33.45 11.58
CA PHE A 62 -6.45 33.01 10.64
C PHE A 62 -5.02 33.20 11.20
N PRO A 63 -4.22 32.12 11.36
CA PRO A 63 -2.95 32.17 12.08
C PRO A 63 -1.78 32.55 11.15
N LYS A 64 -1.79 33.80 10.64
CA LYS A 64 -0.82 34.27 9.64
C LYS A 64 0.63 34.14 10.11
N ALA A 65 0.92 34.45 11.38
CA ALA A 65 2.28 34.42 11.91
C ALA A 65 2.84 33.00 11.95
N GLU A 66 2.05 32.05 12.45
CA GLU A 66 2.33 30.62 12.49
C GLU A 66 2.58 30.03 11.10
N ILE A 67 1.74 30.38 10.13
CA ILE A 67 1.90 29.98 8.72
C ILE A 67 3.23 30.50 8.17
N MET A 68 3.55 31.77 8.39
CA MET A 68 4.81 32.37 7.93
C MET A 68 6.02 31.75 8.62
N ASN A 69 5.92 31.36 9.90
CA ASN A 69 7.00 30.64 10.59
C ASN A 69 7.34 29.31 9.90
N VAL A 70 6.32 28.56 9.46
CA VAL A 70 6.50 27.28 8.76
C VAL A 70 7.08 27.49 7.35
N ILE A 71 6.56 28.47 6.61
CA ILE A 71 7.04 28.79 5.26
C ILE A 71 8.50 29.25 5.31
N ASN A 72 8.86 30.14 6.24
CA ASN A 72 10.23 30.64 6.40
C ASN A 72 11.20 29.54 6.85
N TYR A 73 10.71 28.51 7.53
CA TYR A 73 11.50 27.32 7.85
C TYR A 73 11.80 26.45 6.60
N GLY A 74 11.02 26.61 5.53
CA GLY A 74 11.12 25.85 4.28
C GLY A 74 10.13 24.68 4.17
N ALA A 75 9.15 24.60 5.07
CA ALA A 75 8.12 23.57 5.07
C ALA A 75 6.76 24.12 4.59
N ALA A 76 5.86 23.23 4.19
CA ALA A 76 4.48 23.55 3.87
C ALA A 76 3.64 23.55 5.16
N PRO A 77 2.82 24.58 5.40
CA PRO A 77 1.87 24.60 6.51
C PRO A 77 0.68 23.68 6.22
N HIS A 78 0.36 22.80 7.17
CA HIS A 78 -0.82 21.91 7.13
C HIS A 78 -1.66 22.13 8.38
N ILE A 79 -2.86 22.66 8.19
CA ILE A 79 -3.80 22.98 9.26
C ILE A 79 -4.92 21.96 9.24
N VAL A 80 -5.03 21.16 10.30
CA VAL A 80 -6.23 20.39 10.59
C VAL A 80 -7.27 21.39 11.10
N TRP A 81 -8.27 21.67 10.27
CA TRP A 81 -9.22 22.76 10.47
C TRP A 81 -10.57 22.18 10.88
N GLU A 82 -10.83 22.28 12.18
CA GLU A 82 -11.88 21.56 12.88
C GLU A 82 -13.13 22.44 13.05
N PRO A 83 -14.26 22.14 12.38
CA PRO A 83 -15.48 22.93 12.49
C PRO A 83 -16.22 22.63 13.81
N TRP A 84 -15.64 23.09 14.90
CA TRP A 84 -16.21 23.17 16.24
C TRP A 84 -15.55 24.31 17.01
N LEU A 85 -15.96 24.55 18.25
CA LEU A 85 -15.16 25.30 19.21
C LEU A 85 -14.64 24.31 20.24
N TRP A 86 -13.35 24.34 20.57
CA TRP A 86 -12.81 23.49 21.64
C TRP A 86 -13.51 23.75 22.98
N SER A 87 -14.02 24.97 23.19
CA SER A 87 -14.84 25.34 24.34
C SER A 87 -16.30 24.87 24.26
N ASP A 88 -16.82 24.56 23.08
CA ASP A 88 -18.20 24.14 22.82
C ASP A 88 -18.26 23.28 21.55
N LYS A 89 -18.15 21.96 21.73
CA LYS A 89 -18.02 20.99 20.64
C LYS A 89 -19.27 20.87 19.78
N GLU A 90 -20.44 21.18 20.33
CA GLU A 90 -21.73 21.09 19.62
C GLU A 90 -22.12 22.40 18.94
N LYS A 91 -21.24 23.41 18.96
CA LYS A 91 -21.58 24.74 18.46
C LYS A 91 -21.81 24.79 16.95
N ILE A 92 -21.21 23.86 16.20
CA ILE A 92 -21.17 23.89 14.74
C ILE A 92 -21.58 22.53 14.21
N HIS A 93 -22.63 22.52 13.39
CA HIS A 93 -23.02 21.35 12.61
C HIS A 93 -22.81 21.58 11.11
N LEU A 94 -22.75 20.51 10.33
CA LEU A 94 -22.55 20.62 8.88
C LEU A 94 -23.64 21.48 8.20
N LYS A 95 -24.89 21.42 8.70
CA LYS A 95 -26.01 22.23 8.19
C LYS A 95 -25.80 23.74 8.42
N ASP A 96 -25.09 24.14 9.47
CA ASP A 96 -24.78 25.56 9.72
C ASP A 96 -23.76 26.09 8.73
N ILE A 97 -22.80 25.23 8.35
CA ILE A 97 -21.84 25.53 7.28
C ILE A 97 -22.58 25.65 5.95
N ILE A 98 -23.41 24.66 5.60
CA ILE A 98 -24.16 24.63 4.33
C ILE A 98 -25.12 25.82 4.19
N SER A 99 -25.76 26.25 5.29
CA SER A 99 -26.69 27.40 5.29
C SER A 99 -25.99 28.76 5.28
N GLY A 100 -24.67 28.78 5.36
CA GLY A 100 -23.85 30.00 5.26
C GLY A 100 -23.66 30.77 6.56
N GLN A 101 -24.04 30.21 7.71
CA GLN A 101 -23.92 30.90 9.00
C GLN A 101 -22.46 31.24 9.37
N TRP A 102 -21.50 30.48 8.84
CA TRP A 102 -20.08 30.63 9.09
C TRP A 102 -19.30 31.27 7.93
N ASP A 103 -20.00 31.76 6.90
CA ASP A 103 -19.35 32.29 5.68
C ASP A 103 -18.43 33.47 5.96
N GLY A 104 -18.79 34.35 6.89
CA GLY A 104 -17.94 35.47 7.29
C GLY A 104 -16.60 35.00 7.85
N TYR A 105 -16.62 33.97 8.70
CA TYR A 105 -15.42 33.35 9.26
C TYR A 105 -14.58 32.67 8.18
N ILE A 106 -15.20 31.82 7.35
CA ILE A 106 -14.52 31.10 6.26
C ILE A 106 -13.90 32.08 5.26
N ARG A 107 -14.60 33.16 4.92
CA ARG A 107 -14.12 34.22 4.02
C ARG A 107 -12.92 34.97 4.61
N SER A 108 -12.89 35.19 5.92
CA SER A 108 -11.72 35.79 6.59
C SER A 108 -10.48 34.92 6.46
N TRP A 109 -10.64 33.60 6.59
CA TRP A 109 -9.57 32.62 6.38
C TRP A 109 -9.12 32.56 4.92
N ALA A 110 -10.07 32.55 3.98
CA ALA A 110 -9.76 32.57 2.55
C ALA A 110 -8.93 33.79 2.14
N LYS A 111 -9.30 34.99 2.62
CA LYS A 111 -8.51 36.22 2.42
C LYS A 111 -7.12 36.11 3.03
N GLY A 112 -7.03 35.59 4.25
CA GLY A 112 -5.75 35.33 4.91
C GLY A 112 -4.85 34.40 4.11
N VAL A 113 -5.37 33.27 3.62
CA VAL A 113 -4.61 32.34 2.78
C VAL A 113 -4.17 33.02 1.49
N LYS A 114 -5.05 33.74 0.80
CA LYS A 114 -4.68 34.50 -0.41
C LYS A 114 -3.49 35.44 -0.17
N GLU A 115 -3.49 36.17 0.94
CA GLU A 115 -2.39 37.10 1.29
C GLU A 115 -1.05 36.41 1.54
N VAL A 116 -1.04 35.15 1.97
CA VAL A 116 0.19 34.38 2.20
C VAL A 116 0.94 34.12 0.89
N GLY A 117 0.23 33.96 -0.23
CA GLY A 117 0.82 33.76 -1.57
C GLY A 117 1.60 32.45 -1.77
N SER A 118 1.71 31.60 -0.74
CA SER A 118 2.33 30.27 -0.78
C SER A 118 1.30 29.18 -0.50
N PRO A 119 1.53 27.92 -0.93
CA PRO A 119 0.61 26.82 -0.66
C PRO A 119 0.33 26.63 0.84
N VAL A 120 -0.96 26.60 1.22
CA VAL A 120 -1.44 26.30 2.58
C VAL A 120 -2.39 25.11 2.53
N PHE A 121 -2.05 24.03 3.22
CA PHE A 121 -2.86 22.82 3.26
C PHE A 121 -3.91 22.95 4.36
N LEU A 122 -5.18 22.75 4.00
CA LEU A 122 -6.33 22.81 4.88
C LEU A 122 -7.02 21.45 4.87
N ARG A 123 -6.97 20.75 6.01
CA ARG A 123 -7.64 19.46 6.21
C ARG A 123 -8.92 19.69 6.98
N VAL A 124 -9.97 19.93 6.22
CA VAL A 124 -11.27 20.38 6.73
C VAL A 124 -12.06 19.16 7.20
N ALA A 125 -12.54 19.20 8.45
CA ALA A 125 -13.44 18.16 8.98
C ALA A 125 -12.91 16.74 8.75
N HIS A 126 -11.71 16.44 9.27
CA HIS A 126 -11.04 15.14 9.12
C HIS A 126 -11.78 14.02 9.87
N GLU A 127 -11.43 12.77 9.58
CA GLU A 127 -11.93 11.60 10.33
C GLU A 127 -13.48 11.55 10.43
N PHE A 128 -14.18 12.05 9.42
CA PHE A 128 -15.64 12.15 9.42
C PHE A 128 -16.36 10.79 9.44
N ASN A 129 -15.64 9.70 9.18
CA ASN A 129 -16.14 8.32 9.20
C ASN A 129 -15.97 7.64 10.57
N ILE A 130 -15.68 8.38 11.64
CA ILE A 130 -15.76 7.91 13.03
C ILE A 130 -16.74 8.75 13.87
N ASP A 131 -17.10 8.27 15.06
CA ASP A 131 -18.08 8.89 15.94
C ASP A 131 -17.53 9.97 16.90
N GLY A 132 -16.22 10.24 16.82
CA GLY A 132 -15.52 11.14 17.73
C GLY A 132 -15.74 12.64 17.50
N TYR A 133 -16.34 13.04 16.37
CA TYR A 133 -16.44 14.46 15.98
C TYR A 133 -17.87 14.90 15.62
N PRO A 134 -18.23 16.17 15.90
CA PRO A 134 -19.58 16.71 15.61
C PRO A 134 -19.87 16.79 14.10
N TRP A 135 -18.84 16.84 13.25
CA TRP A 135 -18.97 16.76 11.79
C TRP A 135 -18.98 15.32 11.24
N GLY A 136 -18.81 14.30 12.10
CA GLY A 136 -18.85 12.90 11.69
C GLY A 136 -20.21 12.51 11.13
N LEU A 137 -20.24 11.58 10.17
CA LEU A 137 -21.46 11.14 9.48
C LEU A 137 -22.51 10.60 10.45
N VAL A 138 -22.07 9.91 11.49
CA VAL A 138 -22.95 9.38 12.55
C VAL A 138 -23.75 10.47 13.25
N ASN A 139 -23.18 11.67 13.36
CA ASN A 139 -23.76 12.85 14.02
C ASN A 139 -24.47 13.78 13.03
N ASN A 140 -24.48 13.44 11.73
CA ASN A 140 -25.05 14.26 10.66
C ASN A 140 -25.96 13.41 9.76
N ASP A 141 -27.08 12.99 10.32
CA ASP A 141 -28.17 12.25 9.67
C ASP A 141 -27.75 10.92 8.99
N ARG A 142 -26.51 10.43 9.23
CA ARG A 142 -25.92 9.30 8.51
C ARG A 142 -25.93 9.53 6.99
N ASP A 143 -25.76 10.79 6.59
CA ASP A 143 -25.84 11.22 5.20
C ASP A 143 -24.52 11.84 4.71
N ALA A 144 -23.80 11.10 3.87
CA ALA A 144 -22.58 11.54 3.21
C ALA A 144 -22.77 12.83 2.38
N GLN A 145 -23.99 13.13 1.91
CA GLN A 145 -24.27 14.36 1.16
C GLN A 145 -24.14 15.63 2.01
N LEU A 146 -24.38 15.56 3.32
CA LEU A 146 -24.15 16.71 4.21
C LEU A 146 -22.67 17.04 4.29
N TYR A 147 -21.81 16.02 4.46
CA TYR A 147 -20.36 16.20 4.46
C TYR A 147 -19.87 16.77 3.13
N ILE A 148 -20.30 16.18 2.01
CA ILE A 148 -19.95 16.63 0.66
C ILE A 148 -20.34 18.11 0.46
N LYS A 149 -21.57 18.49 0.79
CA LYS A 149 -22.05 19.87 0.62
C LYS A 149 -21.28 20.87 1.49
N ALA A 150 -21.03 20.54 2.76
CA ALA A 150 -20.27 21.40 3.65
C ALA A 150 -18.82 21.60 3.18
N PHE A 151 -18.14 20.51 2.78
CA PHE A 151 -16.79 20.59 2.24
C PHE A 151 -16.74 21.44 0.96
N ARG A 152 -17.66 21.20 0.02
CA ARG A 152 -17.76 21.99 -1.21
C ARG A 152 -18.00 23.47 -0.95
N HIS A 153 -18.90 23.79 -0.01
CA HIS A 153 -19.22 25.16 0.36
C HIS A 153 -18.00 25.93 0.86
N VAL A 154 -17.18 25.32 1.73
CA VAL A 154 -15.91 25.90 2.19
C VAL A 154 -14.97 26.18 1.02
N VAL A 155 -14.75 25.20 0.15
CA VAL A 155 -13.86 25.34 -1.01
C VAL A 155 -14.35 26.42 -1.98
N ASP A 156 -15.66 26.50 -2.22
CA ASP A 156 -16.24 27.48 -3.14
C ASP A 156 -16.12 28.91 -2.59
N ILE A 157 -16.20 29.11 -1.27
CA ILE A 157 -15.88 30.41 -0.66
C ILE A 157 -14.42 30.80 -0.91
N PHE A 158 -13.47 29.87 -0.70
CA PHE A 158 -12.05 30.13 -0.95
C PHE A 158 -11.78 30.49 -2.41
N ARG A 159 -12.42 29.80 -3.34
CA ARG A 159 -12.36 30.14 -4.78
C ARG A 159 -12.94 31.50 -5.08
N SER A 160 -14.08 31.85 -4.48
CA SER A 160 -14.73 33.16 -4.67
C SER A 160 -13.84 34.32 -4.21
N GLU A 161 -13.00 34.10 -3.19
CA GLU A 161 -12.02 35.07 -2.72
C GLU A 161 -10.73 35.08 -3.55
N GLY A 162 -10.55 34.11 -4.46
CA GLY A 162 -9.35 33.95 -5.27
C GLY A 162 -8.16 33.38 -4.50
N ALA A 163 -8.41 32.61 -3.43
CA ALA A 163 -7.38 31.96 -2.62
C ALA A 163 -6.85 30.67 -3.29
N SER A 164 -6.30 30.79 -4.50
CA SER A 164 -5.84 29.64 -5.32
C SER A 164 -4.63 28.91 -4.75
N ASN A 165 -4.01 29.46 -3.71
CA ASN A 165 -2.92 28.84 -2.96
C ASN A 165 -3.41 28.01 -1.75
N ALA A 166 -4.71 27.90 -1.52
CA ALA A 166 -5.25 26.86 -0.64
C ALA A 166 -5.12 25.48 -1.29
N LYS A 167 -4.74 24.47 -0.49
CA LYS A 167 -4.70 23.05 -0.86
C LYS A 167 -5.64 22.27 0.06
N PHE A 168 -6.73 21.74 -0.48
CA PHE A 168 -7.74 21.06 0.31
C PHE A 168 -7.41 19.57 0.46
N VAL A 169 -7.29 19.13 1.72
CA VAL A 169 -7.02 17.75 2.09
C VAL A 169 -8.33 17.12 2.57
N TRP A 170 -8.77 16.07 1.88
CA TRP A 170 -9.90 15.25 2.30
C TRP A 170 -9.37 13.99 2.97
N ALA A 171 -9.61 13.85 4.28
CA ALA A 171 -8.93 12.85 5.10
C ALA A 171 -9.89 12.09 6.02
N PRO A 172 -10.38 10.91 5.63
CA PRO A 172 -11.01 9.97 6.55
C PRO A 172 -10.00 9.27 7.49
N MET A 173 -10.51 8.62 8.52
CA MET A 173 -9.80 7.59 9.27
C MET A 173 -9.65 6.33 8.41
N ASN A 174 -8.58 5.56 8.60
CA ASN A 174 -8.32 4.34 7.83
C ASN A 174 -9.37 3.22 8.04
N TYR A 175 -10.24 3.33 9.03
CA TYR A 175 -11.41 2.49 9.21
C TYR A 175 -12.66 3.34 9.46
N SER A 176 -13.84 2.75 9.28
CA SER A 176 -15.10 3.40 9.63
C SER A 176 -15.64 2.86 10.95
N PHE A 177 -16.07 3.75 11.84
CA PHE A 177 -16.67 3.39 13.12
C PHE A 177 -17.94 4.23 13.39
N PRO A 178 -19.14 3.62 13.40
CA PRO A 178 -19.42 2.20 13.20
C PRO A 178 -19.15 1.75 11.75
N ASN A 179 -18.86 0.46 11.56
CA ASN A 179 -18.64 -0.11 10.23
C ASN A 179 -19.97 -0.44 9.55
N GLU A 180 -20.61 0.58 9.00
CA GLU A 180 -21.93 0.53 8.38
C GLU A 180 -21.88 1.09 6.94
N GLY A 181 -22.76 0.62 6.07
CA GLY A 181 -22.75 1.02 4.65
C GLY A 181 -22.91 2.53 4.41
N TRP A 182 -23.66 3.23 5.27
CA TRP A 182 -23.82 4.69 5.22
C TRP A 182 -22.56 5.45 5.69
N ASN A 183 -21.67 4.80 6.44
CA ASN A 183 -20.44 5.38 6.97
C ASN A 183 -19.23 5.09 6.07
N ASN A 184 -19.46 4.62 4.85
CA ASN A 184 -18.40 4.36 3.89
C ASN A 184 -17.71 5.67 3.48
N TRP A 185 -16.42 5.78 3.76
CA TRP A 185 -15.62 6.94 3.42
C TRP A 185 -15.62 7.23 1.90
N GLU A 186 -15.65 6.22 1.03
CA GLU A 186 -15.69 6.42 -0.44
C GLU A 186 -16.93 7.22 -0.86
N ALA A 187 -18.06 7.03 -0.18
CA ALA A 187 -19.34 7.67 -0.50
C ALA A 187 -19.38 9.16 -0.11
N ALA A 188 -18.44 9.63 0.73
CA ALA A 188 -18.33 11.01 1.18
C ALA A 188 -17.32 11.84 0.38
N TYR A 189 -16.78 11.30 -0.73
CA TYR A 189 -15.81 12.01 -1.54
C TYR A 189 -16.42 13.27 -2.20
N PRO A 190 -15.89 14.49 -1.93
CA PRO A 190 -16.47 15.73 -2.44
C PRO A 190 -16.32 15.93 -3.95
N GLY A 191 -15.54 15.10 -4.64
CA GLY A 191 -15.31 15.18 -6.08
C GLY A 191 -13.93 15.74 -6.44
N ASN A 192 -13.43 15.34 -7.62
CA ASN A 192 -12.07 15.64 -8.06
C ASN A 192 -11.76 17.14 -8.08
N ASP A 193 -12.73 17.99 -8.39
CA ASP A 193 -12.44 19.42 -8.44
C ASP A 193 -12.20 19.99 -7.04
N TYR A 194 -12.78 19.41 -6.00
CA TYR A 194 -12.80 19.97 -4.64
C TYR A 194 -11.63 19.51 -3.75
N VAL A 195 -10.92 18.45 -4.15
CA VAL A 195 -9.87 17.83 -3.34
C VAL A 195 -8.53 17.98 -4.05
N ASP A 196 -7.53 18.57 -3.37
CA ASP A 196 -6.14 18.58 -3.86
C ASP A 196 -5.40 17.32 -3.44
N TRP A 197 -5.63 16.83 -2.22
CA TRP A 197 -4.97 15.67 -1.63
C TRP A 197 -5.95 14.75 -0.89
N ILE A 198 -5.73 13.44 -1.00
CA ILE A 198 -6.42 12.44 -0.19
C ILE A 198 -5.53 12.09 0.99
N GLY A 199 -6.08 12.17 2.20
CA GLY A 199 -5.39 11.80 3.44
C GLY A 199 -5.97 10.54 4.06
N PHE A 200 -5.17 9.79 4.80
CA PHE A 200 -5.65 8.77 5.72
C PHE A 200 -4.95 8.90 7.07
N ASP A 201 -5.74 8.90 8.14
CA ASP A 201 -5.23 8.83 9.52
C ASP A 201 -5.25 7.37 9.99
N GLY A 202 -4.26 6.95 10.78
CA GLY A 202 -4.20 5.59 11.28
C GLY A 202 -3.02 5.32 12.20
N TYR A 203 -3.21 4.51 13.24
CA TYR A 203 -2.24 4.31 14.30
C TYR A 203 -2.04 2.84 14.61
N ASN A 204 -0.79 2.41 14.78
CA ASN A 204 -0.50 1.12 15.40
C ASN A 204 -0.60 1.27 16.92
N TRP A 205 -1.80 1.06 17.45
CA TRP A 205 -2.11 1.13 18.88
C TRP A 205 -1.41 0.05 19.71
N GLY A 206 -0.92 -1.02 19.07
CA GLY A 206 -0.33 -2.13 19.80
C GLY A 206 -1.30 -2.71 20.83
N THR A 207 -0.80 -3.16 21.97
CA THR A 207 -1.66 -3.64 23.07
C THR A 207 -1.86 -2.57 24.15
N THR A 208 -1.88 -1.29 23.76
CA THR A 208 -2.04 -0.17 24.70
C THR A 208 -3.48 0.02 25.16
N GLN A 209 -4.46 -0.35 24.34
CA GLN A 209 -5.88 -0.32 24.65
C GLN A 209 -6.44 -1.74 24.79
N SER A 210 -7.57 -1.90 25.48
CA SER A 210 -8.23 -3.20 25.64
C SER A 210 -8.82 -3.75 24.34
N TRP A 211 -9.07 -2.87 23.36
CA TRP A 211 -9.65 -3.19 22.06
C TRP A 211 -8.61 -3.25 20.93
N SER A 212 -7.32 -3.02 21.22
CA SER A 212 -6.29 -2.87 20.19
C SER A 212 -5.27 -4.00 20.20
N ASP A 213 -4.77 -4.32 19.01
CA ASP A 213 -3.66 -5.25 18.78
C ASP A 213 -2.53 -4.59 17.98
N TRP A 214 -1.38 -5.26 17.92
CA TRP A 214 -0.25 -4.82 17.09
C TRP A 214 -0.56 -4.97 15.60
N GLN A 215 -0.38 -3.90 14.84
CA GLN A 215 -0.60 -3.88 13.40
C GLN A 215 0.62 -3.32 12.66
N VAL A 216 1.08 -4.02 11.62
CA VAL A 216 2.13 -3.53 10.73
C VAL A 216 1.62 -2.40 9.83
N PHE A 217 2.51 -1.56 9.34
CA PHE A 217 2.18 -0.37 8.55
C PHE A 217 1.27 -0.68 7.34
N THR A 218 1.54 -1.77 6.62
CA THR A 218 0.75 -2.17 5.45
C THR A 218 -0.68 -2.56 5.80
N ILE A 219 -0.92 -3.20 6.94
CA ILE A 219 -2.28 -3.55 7.41
C ILE A 219 -3.11 -2.30 7.68
N LEU A 220 -2.48 -1.21 8.14
CA LEU A 220 -3.17 0.04 8.42
C LEU A 220 -3.63 0.78 7.16
N PHE A 221 -2.88 0.71 6.06
CA PHE A 221 -3.06 1.65 4.96
C PHE A 221 -3.18 1.03 3.56
N ARG A 222 -2.82 -0.25 3.36
CA ARG A 222 -2.74 -0.88 2.03
C ARG A 222 -4.06 -0.78 1.28
N GLU A 223 -5.15 -1.13 1.94
CA GLU A 223 -6.48 -1.16 1.31
C GLU A 223 -6.93 0.24 0.89
N GLN A 224 -6.79 1.21 1.79
CA GLN A 224 -7.24 2.58 1.62
C GLN A 224 -6.44 3.28 0.52
N VAL A 225 -5.10 3.16 0.56
CA VAL A 225 -4.20 3.72 -0.45
C VAL A 225 -4.48 3.11 -1.83
N ARG A 226 -4.68 1.79 -1.88
CA ARG A 226 -5.02 1.09 -3.12
C ARG A 226 -6.36 1.57 -3.69
N ARG A 227 -7.42 1.59 -2.88
CA ARG A 227 -8.76 2.05 -3.31
C ARG A 227 -8.74 3.49 -3.79
N ALA A 228 -8.08 4.38 -3.04
CA ALA A 228 -7.93 5.78 -3.45
C ALA A 228 -7.20 5.92 -4.79
N SER A 229 -6.15 5.13 -5.02
CA SER A 229 -5.39 5.14 -6.28
C SER A 229 -6.22 4.63 -7.46
N GLN A 230 -7.09 3.64 -7.25
CA GLN A 230 -7.98 3.11 -8.29
C GLN A 230 -9.09 4.12 -8.64
N LEU A 231 -9.74 4.70 -7.63
CA LEU A 231 -10.88 5.61 -7.83
C LEU A 231 -10.44 6.99 -8.31
N TRP A 232 -9.29 7.48 -7.82
CA TRP A 232 -8.80 8.84 -8.09
C TRP A 232 -7.30 8.85 -8.42
N PRO A 233 -6.89 8.24 -9.55
CA PRO A 233 -5.48 7.95 -9.87
C PRO A 233 -4.58 9.18 -10.03
N ARG A 234 -5.16 10.38 -10.19
CA ARG A 234 -4.44 11.66 -10.30
C ARG A 234 -4.36 12.43 -8.98
N LYS A 235 -4.97 11.91 -7.90
CA LYS A 235 -4.97 12.56 -6.60
C LYS A 235 -3.77 12.07 -5.78
N PRO A 236 -2.88 12.98 -5.36
CA PRO A 236 -1.80 12.60 -4.47
C PRO A 236 -2.36 12.11 -3.13
N ILE A 237 -1.71 11.08 -2.57
CA ILE A 237 -2.14 10.41 -1.35
C ILE A 237 -1.13 10.69 -0.25
N MET A 238 -1.63 11.09 0.92
CA MET A 238 -0.84 11.22 2.14
C MET A 238 -1.37 10.29 3.23
N VAL A 239 -0.48 9.71 4.02
CA VAL A 239 -0.84 9.26 5.36
C VAL A 239 -0.77 10.50 6.24
N ALA A 240 -1.93 11.10 6.47
CA ALA A 240 -2.06 12.46 6.97
C ALA A 240 -1.80 12.54 8.48
N GLU A 241 -1.98 11.42 9.20
CA GLU A 241 -1.47 11.20 10.54
C GLU A 241 -1.19 9.72 10.78
N PHE A 242 0.00 9.42 11.30
CA PHE A 242 0.29 8.07 11.79
C PHE A 242 1.38 8.05 12.85
N ALA A 243 1.32 7.01 13.69
CA ALA A 243 2.39 6.64 14.60
C ALA A 243 2.26 5.18 15.05
N SER A 244 3.25 4.70 15.80
CA SER A 244 3.25 3.37 16.41
C SER A 244 3.51 3.47 17.91
N ALA A 245 2.82 2.63 18.68
CA ALA A 245 3.08 2.39 20.08
C ALA A 245 4.35 1.55 20.26
N GLU A 246 4.90 1.52 21.47
CA GLU A 246 5.99 0.61 21.88
C GLU A 246 5.45 -0.76 22.35
N LYS A 247 4.22 -0.80 22.88
CA LYS A 247 3.67 -1.99 23.54
C LYS A 247 3.00 -2.90 22.51
N GLY A 248 3.32 -4.20 22.52
CA GLY A 248 2.70 -5.22 21.65
C GLY A 248 3.58 -5.69 20.50
N GLY A 249 4.74 -5.08 20.27
CA GLY A 249 5.68 -5.48 19.24
C GLY A 249 6.97 -4.64 19.28
N ASP A 250 7.76 -4.66 18.21
CA ASP A 250 8.99 -3.87 18.10
C ASP A 250 8.76 -2.62 17.24
N LYS A 251 8.60 -1.46 17.89
CA LYS A 251 8.42 -0.17 17.21
C LYS A 251 9.60 0.19 16.32
N ALA A 252 10.82 -0.15 16.74
CA ALA A 252 12.01 0.15 15.97
C ALA A 252 12.10 -0.69 14.69
N ALA A 253 11.68 -1.95 14.72
CA ALA A 253 11.52 -2.76 13.52
C ALA A 253 10.43 -2.19 12.62
N TRP A 254 9.25 -1.91 13.17
CA TRP A 254 8.12 -1.32 12.44
C TRP A 254 8.48 -0.02 11.70
N ILE A 255 9.30 0.85 12.31
CA ILE A 255 9.81 2.07 11.66
C ILE A 255 10.75 1.74 10.49
N ARG A 256 11.66 0.77 10.67
CA ARG A 256 12.66 0.40 9.65
C ARG A 256 12.05 -0.17 8.38
N GLU A 257 10.86 -0.75 8.46
CA GLU A 257 10.18 -1.35 7.32
C GLU A 257 9.51 -0.33 6.39
N ILE A 258 9.23 0.88 6.86
CA ILE A 258 8.48 1.91 6.09
C ILE A 258 9.13 2.18 4.72
N PRO A 259 10.44 2.46 4.60
CA PRO A 259 11.04 2.74 3.29
C PRO A 259 10.94 1.58 2.30
N ASP A 260 10.95 0.34 2.78
CA ASP A 260 10.81 -0.84 1.92
C ASP A 260 9.42 -0.86 1.31
N TYR A 261 8.37 -0.73 2.13
CA TYR A 261 6.99 -0.65 1.65
C TYR A 261 6.78 0.48 0.65
N LEU A 262 7.31 1.69 0.93
CA LEU A 262 7.20 2.85 0.03
C LEU A 262 7.87 2.63 -1.34
N LYS A 263 8.89 1.76 -1.42
CA LYS A 263 9.56 1.43 -2.68
C LYS A 263 8.87 0.33 -3.47
N THR A 264 8.00 -0.46 -2.82
CA THR A 264 7.51 -1.73 -3.37
C THR A 264 5.99 -1.81 -3.39
N SER A 265 5.35 -2.11 -2.25
CA SER A 265 3.92 -2.42 -2.13
C SER A 265 3.03 -1.22 -1.82
N MET A 266 3.62 -0.09 -1.42
CA MET A 266 2.93 1.14 -1.01
C MET A 266 3.45 2.38 -1.75
N ARG A 267 3.79 2.21 -3.05
CA ARG A 267 4.41 3.25 -3.90
C ARG A 267 3.49 4.43 -4.22
N ASP A 268 2.19 4.27 -3.99
CA ASP A 268 1.18 5.28 -4.23
C ASP A 268 1.08 6.34 -3.13
N ILE A 269 1.82 6.18 -2.03
CA ILE A 269 1.93 7.18 -0.97
C ILE A 269 2.93 8.26 -1.39
N ASP A 270 2.47 9.50 -1.42
CA ASP A 270 3.27 10.67 -1.81
C ASP A 270 3.74 11.48 -0.59
N CYS A 271 3.09 11.35 0.58
CA CYS A 271 3.49 12.03 1.82
C CYS A 271 3.15 11.21 3.07
N LEU A 272 4.00 11.28 4.09
CA LEU A 272 3.79 10.68 5.42
C LEU A 272 3.95 11.74 6.50
N ILE A 273 3.00 11.83 7.44
CA ILE A 273 3.04 12.82 8.53
C ILE A 273 3.07 12.11 9.88
N TRP A 274 4.23 12.13 10.55
CA TRP A 274 4.37 11.49 11.86
C TRP A 274 3.69 12.31 12.96
N PHE A 275 2.87 11.65 13.78
CA PHE A 275 2.26 12.25 14.97
C PHE A 275 3.21 12.14 16.17
N ASP A 276 4.03 13.18 16.42
CA ASP A 276 5.09 13.16 17.44
C ASP A 276 4.63 13.73 18.79
N LEU A 277 3.77 13.00 19.51
CA LEU A 277 3.24 13.43 20.80
C LEU A 277 3.13 12.27 21.80
N LYS A 278 3.35 12.55 23.09
CA LYS A 278 2.96 11.62 24.15
C LYS A 278 1.55 11.97 24.61
N LYS A 279 0.57 11.14 24.24
CA LYS A 279 -0.86 11.36 24.49
C LYS A 279 -1.49 10.09 25.07
N GLU A 280 -2.42 9.44 24.36
CA GLU A 280 -3.05 8.18 24.79
C GLU A 280 -2.01 7.07 25.00
N THR A 281 -0.94 7.11 24.20
CA THR A 281 0.31 6.38 24.42
C THR A 281 1.49 7.25 23.94
N ASP A 282 2.71 6.72 24.01
CA ASP A 282 3.92 7.44 23.61
C ASP A 282 4.20 7.25 22.10
N TRP A 283 3.62 8.12 21.28
CA TRP A 283 3.76 8.10 19.82
C TRP A 283 5.12 8.62 19.34
N ARG A 284 5.86 9.30 20.21
CA ARG A 284 7.06 10.05 19.82
C ARG A 284 8.13 9.18 19.15
N VAL A 285 8.88 9.76 18.23
CA VAL A 285 10.06 9.15 17.60
C VAL A 285 11.14 8.79 18.62
N ASN A 286 11.14 9.47 19.77
CA ASN A 286 12.06 9.22 20.89
C ASN A 286 11.39 8.56 22.10
N SER A 287 10.28 7.83 21.90
CA SER A 287 9.66 7.00 22.95
C SER A 287 10.65 5.98 23.56
N SER A 288 11.63 5.54 22.77
CA SER A 288 12.79 4.75 23.22
C SER A 288 14.05 5.10 22.42
N ALA A 289 15.22 4.72 22.94
CA ALA A 289 16.49 4.88 22.22
C ALA A 289 16.53 4.05 20.92
N LYS A 290 15.87 2.88 20.91
CA LYS A 290 15.78 2.02 19.72
C LYS A 290 14.89 2.64 18.64
N ALA A 291 13.71 3.18 19.02
CA ALA A 291 12.82 3.87 18.08
C ALA A 291 13.52 5.09 17.45
N LEU A 292 14.22 5.90 18.25
CA LEU A 292 14.95 7.06 17.74
C LEU A 292 16.08 6.63 16.78
N ALA A 293 16.81 5.57 17.11
CA ALA A 293 17.85 5.04 16.24
C ALA A 293 17.28 4.53 14.90
N ALA A 294 16.12 3.87 14.92
CA ALA A 294 15.42 3.45 13.70
C ALA A 294 14.99 4.64 12.84
N PHE A 295 14.40 5.68 13.45
CA PHE A 295 14.04 6.91 12.74
C PHE A 295 15.26 7.56 12.07
N LYS A 296 16.35 7.74 12.82
CA LYS A 296 17.60 8.28 12.29
C LYS A 296 18.13 7.48 11.10
N ASP A 297 17.92 6.16 11.12
CA ASP A 297 18.41 5.29 10.07
C ASP A 297 17.59 5.43 8.79
N ILE A 298 16.26 5.35 8.87
CA ILE A 298 15.40 5.50 7.69
C ILE A 298 15.48 6.90 7.07
N MET A 299 15.75 7.94 7.87
CA MET A 299 15.90 9.31 7.36
C MET A 299 17.13 9.52 6.48
N LYS A 300 18.07 8.56 6.44
CA LYS A 300 19.18 8.55 5.48
C LYS A 300 18.73 8.09 4.09
N ASP A 301 17.57 7.44 3.99
CA ASP A 301 17.06 6.96 2.71
C ASP A 301 16.68 8.14 1.79
N PRO A 302 17.13 8.15 0.53
CA PRO A 302 16.82 9.23 -0.41
C PRO A 302 15.35 9.28 -0.83
N ILE A 303 14.53 8.27 -0.49
CA ILE A 303 13.09 8.31 -0.77
C ILE A 303 12.42 9.50 -0.09
N PHE A 304 12.86 9.89 1.12
CA PHE A 304 12.22 10.96 1.87
C PHE A 304 12.62 12.36 1.35
N GLN A 305 11.61 13.16 1.04
CA GLN A 305 11.74 14.54 0.54
C GLN A 305 11.41 15.55 1.65
N SER A 306 12.09 16.71 1.60
CA SER A 306 12.07 17.71 2.68
C SER A 306 11.68 19.13 2.22
N SER A 307 11.26 19.32 0.97
CA SER A 307 10.95 20.65 0.42
C SER A 307 9.45 20.94 0.47
N GLY A 308 9.05 21.93 1.28
CA GLY A 308 7.67 22.40 1.33
C GLY A 308 7.21 23.05 0.01
N GLN A 309 8.13 23.70 -0.71
CA GLN A 309 7.82 24.26 -2.03
C GLN A 309 7.50 23.16 -3.05
N ALA A 310 8.32 22.10 -3.11
CA ALA A 310 8.10 20.99 -4.02
C ALA A 310 6.81 20.22 -3.67
N LEU A 311 6.49 20.09 -2.38
CA LEU A 311 5.23 19.50 -1.92
C LEU A 311 4.02 20.36 -2.36
N GLY A 312 4.11 21.67 -2.19
CA GLY A 312 3.03 22.59 -2.54
C GLY A 312 2.73 22.69 -4.04
N SER A 313 3.71 22.37 -4.89
CA SER A 313 3.56 22.28 -6.36
C SER A 313 3.49 20.85 -6.88
N PHE A 314 3.37 19.85 -6.00
CA PHE A 314 3.36 18.45 -6.41
C PHE A 314 2.10 18.11 -7.21
N VAL A 315 2.30 17.34 -8.28
CA VAL A 315 1.23 16.80 -9.11
C VAL A 315 1.49 15.32 -9.28
N LYS A 316 0.56 14.47 -8.80
CA LYS A 316 0.67 13.02 -8.95
C LYS A 316 0.60 12.67 -10.43
N VAL A 317 1.61 11.93 -10.88
CA VAL A 317 1.56 11.24 -12.16
C VAL A 317 1.02 9.85 -11.89
N PRO A 318 -0.16 9.47 -12.43
CA PRO A 318 -0.69 8.13 -12.23
C PRO A 318 0.34 7.08 -12.59
N ILE A 319 0.54 6.10 -11.70
CA ILE A 319 1.33 4.93 -12.04
C ILE A 319 0.61 4.21 -13.17
N LYS A 320 1.25 4.08 -14.33
CA LYS A 320 0.65 3.42 -15.48
C LYS A 320 0.44 1.95 -15.14
N GLU A 321 -0.82 1.51 -15.13
CA GLU A 321 -1.14 0.10 -15.00
C GLU A 321 -0.41 -0.70 -16.10
N ARG A 322 0.29 -1.75 -15.67
CA ARG A 322 0.95 -2.69 -16.55
C ARG A 322 0.07 -3.93 -16.64
N LYS A 323 -0.29 -4.34 -17.85
CA LYS A 323 -0.88 -5.66 -18.13
C LYS A 323 0.09 -6.47 -18.99
N LEU A 324 0.96 -7.20 -18.32
CA LEU A 324 1.92 -8.09 -18.92
C LEU A 324 1.25 -9.24 -19.66
N THR A 325 1.97 -9.88 -20.57
CA THR A 325 1.51 -11.09 -21.28
C THR A 325 2.56 -12.18 -21.20
N ALA A 326 2.20 -13.30 -20.57
CA ALA A 326 2.94 -14.54 -20.52
C ALA A 326 2.50 -15.42 -21.69
N ILE A 327 3.35 -16.35 -22.10
CA ILE A 327 3.08 -17.24 -23.23
C ILE A 327 3.15 -18.69 -22.75
N ALA A 328 2.09 -19.44 -23.01
CA ALA A 328 2.08 -20.89 -22.93
C ALA A 328 2.16 -21.46 -24.35
N ASN A 329 3.24 -22.15 -24.70
CA ASN A 329 3.38 -22.76 -26.01
C ASN A 329 2.81 -24.18 -26.01
N LYS A 330 2.29 -24.64 -27.15
CA LYS A 330 1.90 -26.04 -27.29
C LYS A 330 3.12 -26.94 -27.06
N ALA A 331 2.98 -27.96 -26.23
CA ALA A 331 4.04 -28.92 -25.97
C ALA A 331 4.47 -29.62 -27.27
N ALA A 332 5.78 -29.68 -27.54
CA ALA A 332 6.33 -30.34 -28.74
C ALA A 332 6.37 -31.87 -28.63
N GLY A 333 6.10 -32.41 -27.44
CA GLY A 333 6.07 -33.83 -27.12
C GLY A 333 5.63 -34.04 -25.68
N ASP A 334 5.83 -35.24 -25.17
CA ASP A 334 5.47 -35.57 -23.78
C ASP A 334 6.38 -34.82 -22.80
N ILE A 335 5.80 -33.90 -22.03
CA ILE A 335 6.47 -33.23 -20.91
C ILE A 335 6.45 -34.18 -19.71
N LYS A 336 7.63 -34.48 -19.18
CA LYS A 336 7.82 -35.31 -18.00
C LYS A 336 7.82 -34.41 -16.77
N ILE A 337 7.14 -34.86 -15.72
CA ILE A 337 7.16 -34.22 -14.41
C ILE A 337 8.21 -34.95 -13.57
N ASP A 338 9.48 -34.63 -13.81
CA ASP A 338 10.63 -35.34 -13.24
C ASP A 338 11.67 -34.42 -12.57
N GLY A 339 11.40 -33.13 -12.48
CA GLY A 339 12.25 -32.07 -11.93
C GLY A 339 13.44 -31.69 -12.83
N ASN A 340 13.36 -31.90 -14.14
CA ASN A 340 14.41 -31.55 -15.11
C ASN A 340 13.85 -30.76 -16.29
N LEU A 341 14.32 -29.52 -16.44
CA LEU A 341 13.82 -28.59 -17.47
C LEU A 341 14.25 -28.90 -18.92
N GLY A 342 14.85 -30.07 -19.19
CA GLY A 342 15.42 -30.41 -20.50
C GLY A 342 14.39 -30.52 -21.64
N ASP A 343 13.14 -30.86 -21.32
CA ASP A 343 12.00 -30.97 -22.24
C ASP A 343 11.13 -29.69 -22.29
N TRP A 344 11.52 -28.62 -21.59
CA TRP A 344 10.87 -27.31 -21.61
C TRP A 344 11.44 -26.35 -22.65
N ASN A 345 12.24 -26.87 -23.60
CA ASN A 345 12.95 -26.08 -24.62
C ASN A 345 12.04 -25.26 -25.54
N THR A 346 10.74 -25.59 -25.64
CA THR A 346 9.76 -24.81 -26.39
C THR A 346 9.07 -23.73 -25.59
N ALA A 347 9.24 -23.68 -24.26
CA ALA A 347 8.57 -22.69 -23.44
C ALA A 347 9.17 -21.29 -23.66
N ASN A 348 8.35 -20.26 -23.46
CA ASN A 348 8.79 -18.87 -23.45
C ASN A 348 8.68 -18.33 -22.01
N PRO A 349 9.74 -18.47 -21.20
CA PRO A 349 9.63 -18.21 -19.78
C PRO A 349 9.44 -16.73 -19.46
N LEU A 350 8.74 -16.48 -18.36
CA LEU A 350 8.78 -15.19 -17.68
C LEU A 350 9.84 -15.21 -16.56
N VAL A 351 10.40 -14.05 -16.24
CA VAL A 351 11.45 -13.89 -15.24
C VAL A 351 11.02 -12.86 -14.20
N MET A 352 11.19 -13.19 -12.92
CA MET A 352 10.97 -12.30 -11.77
C MET A 352 12.26 -12.16 -10.96
N ASP A 353 13.10 -11.20 -11.35
CA ASP A 353 14.42 -10.92 -10.77
C ASP A 353 14.62 -9.41 -10.49
N ASP A 354 13.51 -8.67 -10.32
CA ASP A 354 13.50 -7.23 -10.07
C ASP A 354 12.49 -6.89 -8.97
N CYS A 355 12.76 -5.86 -8.16
CA CYS A 355 11.85 -5.50 -7.07
C CYS A 355 10.52 -4.92 -7.53
N ALA A 356 10.35 -4.61 -8.81
CA ALA A 356 9.02 -4.34 -9.36
C ALA A 356 8.02 -5.49 -9.10
N PHE A 357 8.52 -6.72 -8.89
CA PHE A 357 7.72 -7.90 -8.55
C PHE A 357 7.54 -8.09 -7.05
N PHE A 358 8.32 -7.46 -6.18
CA PHE A 358 8.18 -7.64 -4.73
C PHE A 358 6.94 -6.89 -4.21
N LYS A 359 5.95 -7.63 -3.71
CA LYS A 359 4.64 -7.07 -3.30
C LYS A 359 4.25 -7.37 -1.86
N GLU A 360 4.86 -8.36 -1.22
CA GLU A 360 4.65 -8.63 0.19
C GLU A 360 5.93 -8.99 0.91
N GLY A 361 6.06 -8.55 2.16
CA GLY A 361 7.25 -8.75 2.99
C GLY A 361 8.16 -7.53 3.07
N THR A 362 9.30 -7.71 3.74
CA THR A 362 10.35 -6.68 3.91
C THR A 362 11.74 -7.29 3.69
N ASN A 363 12.78 -6.44 3.59
CA ASN A 363 14.17 -6.88 3.51
C ASN A 363 14.50 -7.84 2.35
N TRP A 364 13.83 -7.73 1.19
CA TRP A 364 14.21 -8.49 0.00
C TRP A 364 15.64 -8.13 -0.41
N GLN A 365 16.59 -9.06 -0.23
CA GLN A 365 18.02 -8.81 -0.46
C GLN A 365 18.42 -8.96 -1.93
N GLY A 366 17.42 -8.91 -2.83
CA GLY A 366 17.59 -9.03 -4.27
C GLY A 366 17.38 -10.44 -4.80
N PRO A 367 17.70 -10.68 -6.08
CA PRO A 367 17.39 -11.95 -6.75
C PRO A 367 18.07 -13.18 -6.15
N SER A 368 19.14 -13.01 -5.37
CA SER A 368 19.76 -14.13 -4.64
C SER A 368 18.98 -14.58 -3.42
N ASP A 369 18.14 -13.70 -2.88
CA ASP A 369 17.21 -13.98 -1.79
C ASP A 369 16.00 -14.72 -2.33
N LEU A 370 15.27 -14.08 -3.24
CA LEU A 370 14.12 -14.66 -3.93
C LEU A 370 14.06 -14.17 -5.37
N SER A 371 14.03 -15.09 -6.32
CA SER A 371 13.71 -14.81 -7.73
C SER A 371 13.24 -16.07 -8.44
N GLY A 372 12.67 -15.95 -9.64
CA GLY A 372 12.35 -17.15 -10.40
C GLY A 372 12.19 -16.96 -11.90
N THR A 373 12.36 -18.07 -12.61
CA THR A 373 12.04 -18.22 -14.03
C THR A 373 10.94 -19.25 -14.16
N ILE A 374 9.82 -18.87 -14.78
CA ILE A 374 8.61 -19.69 -14.84
C ILE A 374 8.25 -19.99 -16.29
N TYR A 375 7.94 -21.25 -16.54
CA TYR A 375 7.68 -21.83 -17.86
C TYR A 375 6.25 -22.36 -17.91
N PHE A 376 5.57 -22.13 -19.04
CA PHE A 376 4.25 -22.68 -19.30
C PHE A 376 4.23 -23.38 -20.64
N ASN A 377 3.62 -24.55 -20.66
CA ASN A 377 3.25 -25.26 -21.88
C ASN A 377 1.82 -25.78 -21.73
N TYR A 378 1.21 -26.23 -22.84
CA TYR A 378 -0.09 -26.89 -22.82
C TYR A 378 -0.22 -27.95 -23.90
N ASP A 379 -1.12 -28.89 -23.71
CA ASP A 379 -1.64 -29.75 -24.77
C ASP A 379 -3.17 -29.87 -24.66
N SER A 380 -3.76 -30.84 -25.36
CA SER A 380 -5.21 -31.07 -25.33
C SER A 380 -5.76 -31.59 -23.99
N LYS A 381 -4.89 -32.07 -23.08
CA LYS A 381 -5.26 -32.71 -21.82
C LYS A 381 -4.81 -31.90 -20.60
N TYR A 382 -3.64 -31.27 -20.65
CA TYR A 382 -2.98 -30.68 -19.50
C TYR A 382 -2.51 -29.24 -19.76
N PHE A 383 -2.59 -28.46 -18.69
CA PHE A 383 -1.77 -27.28 -18.48
C PHE A 383 -0.49 -27.67 -17.75
N TYR A 384 0.67 -27.23 -18.24
CA TYR A 384 1.97 -27.52 -17.64
C TYR A 384 2.59 -26.25 -17.08
N LEU A 385 3.14 -26.35 -15.87
CA LEU A 385 3.89 -25.30 -15.19
C LEU A 385 5.24 -25.86 -14.72
N ALA A 386 6.31 -25.13 -14.97
CA ALA A 386 7.58 -25.34 -14.28
C ALA A 386 8.13 -24.02 -13.74
N ALA A 387 8.85 -24.09 -12.63
CA ALA A 387 9.51 -22.95 -12.03
C ALA A 387 10.92 -23.34 -11.61
N LYS A 388 11.90 -22.52 -11.97
CA LYS A 388 13.23 -22.50 -11.36
C LYS A 388 13.27 -21.30 -10.42
N VAL A 389 13.25 -21.56 -9.13
CA VAL A 389 13.22 -20.54 -8.08
C VAL A 389 14.58 -20.49 -7.40
N ASN A 390 15.18 -19.30 -7.31
CA ASN A 390 16.29 -19.06 -6.41
C ASN A 390 15.73 -18.64 -5.06
N ASP A 391 16.23 -19.28 -4.02
CA ASP A 391 15.75 -19.17 -2.64
C ASP A 391 16.91 -19.61 -1.73
N ILE A 392 17.18 -18.83 -0.67
CA ILE A 392 18.29 -19.06 0.26
C ILE A 392 18.02 -20.27 1.16
N ILE A 393 16.77 -20.46 1.61
CA ILE A 393 16.37 -21.59 2.46
C ILE A 393 15.19 -22.30 1.79
N PRO A 394 15.44 -23.08 0.72
CA PRO A 394 14.36 -23.66 -0.04
C PRO A 394 13.73 -24.87 0.61
N LEU A 395 12.49 -25.13 0.18
CA LEU A 395 11.65 -26.25 0.57
C LEU A 395 11.20 -26.13 2.04
N VAL A 396 10.80 -24.94 2.43
CA VAL A 396 10.20 -24.63 3.72
C VAL A 396 8.68 -24.54 3.54
N ASN A 397 8.05 -25.70 3.42
CA ASN A 397 6.59 -25.76 3.45
C ASN A 397 6.09 -27.02 4.13
N LYS A 398 5.66 -26.87 5.39
CA LYS A 398 4.99 -27.92 6.17
C LYS A 398 3.47 -27.79 6.17
N LYS A 399 2.94 -26.82 5.43
CA LYS A 399 1.51 -26.55 5.37
C LYS A 399 0.86 -27.49 4.37
N GLU A 400 -0.45 -27.68 4.51
CA GLU A 400 -1.23 -28.54 3.64
C GLU A 400 -2.52 -27.84 3.20
N ARG A 401 -3.11 -28.32 2.10
CA ARG A 401 -4.42 -27.86 1.61
C ARG A 401 -4.45 -26.34 1.38
N GLN A 402 -5.38 -25.63 2.00
CA GLN A 402 -5.59 -24.19 1.82
C GLN A 402 -4.49 -23.32 2.44
N ASP A 403 -3.58 -23.91 3.24
CA ASP A 403 -2.54 -23.17 3.96
C ASP A 403 -1.18 -23.26 3.24
N ILE A 404 -1.09 -23.93 2.09
CA ILE A 404 0.16 -24.10 1.35
C ILE A 404 0.81 -22.78 0.90
N TRP A 405 0.05 -21.69 0.81
CA TRP A 405 0.57 -20.35 0.51
C TRP A 405 1.46 -19.80 1.64
N ASN A 406 1.34 -20.35 2.86
CA ASN A 406 2.05 -19.86 4.04
C ASN A 406 3.39 -20.62 4.25
N GLY A 407 4.14 -20.78 3.17
CA GLY A 407 5.42 -21.46 3.06
C GLY A 407 5.99 -21.25 1.66
N ASP A 408 7.06 -21.96 1.29
CA ASP A 408 7.54 -21.93 -0.10
C ASP A 408 6.50 -22.52 -1.04
N ALA A 409 6.03 -21.70 -1.98
CA ALA A 409 4.99 -22.10 -2.92
C ALA A 409 5.04 -21.26 -4.19
N VAL A 410 4.43 -21.81 -5.24
CA VAL A 410 4.04 -21.03 -6.42
C VAL A 410 2.52 -20.89 -6.38
N GLU A 411 2.00 -19.66 -6.52
CA GLU A 411 0.56 -19.42 -6.62
C GLU A 411 0.21 -18.92 -8.02
N LEU A 412 -0.75 -19.55 -8.67
CA LEU A 412 -1.23 -19.17 -9.99
C LEU A 412 -2.69 -18.79 -9.91
N VAL A 413 -3.05 -17.69 -10.56
CA VAL A 413 -4.44 -17.33 -10.83
C VAL A 413 -4.70 -17.32 -12.32
N ILE A 414 -5.83 -17.89 -12.74
CA ILE A 414 -6.20 -17.99 -14.15
C ILE A 414 -7.71 -17.91 -14.33
N SER A 415 -8.14 -17.23 -15.38
CA SER A 415 -9.50 -17.29 -15.88
C SER A 415 -9.64 -18.39 -16.93
N THR A 416 -10.70 -19.19 -16.84
CA THR A 416 -11.10 -20.14 -17.88
C THR A 416 -12.21 -19.58 -18.78
N ASP A 417 -12.41 -18.26 -18.76
CA ASP A 417 -13.31 -17.53 -19.64
C ASP A 417 -12.53 -16.45 -20.43
N PRO A 418 -12.21 -16.70 -21.71
CA PRO A 418 -11.57 -15.72 -22.59
C PRO A 418 -12.38 -14.43 -22.79
N GLY A 419 -13.69 -14.45 -22.51
CA GLY A 419 -14.59 -13.30 -22.60
C GLY A 419 -14.72 -12.51 -21.30
N ALA A 420 -14.06 -12.92 -20.21
CA ALA A 420 -14.19 -12.25 -18.92
C ALA A 420 -13.66 -10.81 -18.98
N SER A 421 -14.42 -9.86 -18.41
CA SER A 421 -14.03 -8.45 -18.35
C SER A 421 -12.70 -8.29 -17.61
N ALA A 422 -11.73 -7.64 -18.25
CA ALA A 422 -10.41 -7.38 -17.67
C ALA A 422 -10.42 -6.40 -16.48
N ASN A 423 -11.55 -5.76 -16.19
CA ASN A 423 -11.68 -4.74 -15.14
C ASN A 423 -12.56 -5.22 -13.97
N ARG A 424 -12.86 -6.53 -13.89
CA ARG A 424 -13.64 -7.07 -12.77
C ARG A 424 -12.80 -7.04 -11.50
N GLU A 425 -13.36 -6.50 -10.41
CA GLU A 425 -12.67 -6.32 -9.13
C GLU A 425 -12.81 -7.51 -8.17
N SER A 426 -13.46 -8.59 -8.63
CA SER A 426 -13.64 -9.82 -7.86
C SER A 426 -13.71 -11.05 -8.76
N PHE A 427 -13.40 -12.22 -8.19
CA PHE A 427 -13.44 -13.50 -8.88
C PHE A 427 -14.84 -13.82 -9.41
N GLY A 428 -14.91 -14.21 -10.68
CA GLY A 428 -16.07 -14.85 -11.28
C GLY A 428 -16.06 -16.37 -11.10
N ARG A 429 -17.10 -17.03 -11.63
CA ARG A 429 -17.23 -18.51 -11.61
C ARG A 429 -16.17 -19.25 -12.44
N SER A 430 -15.47 -18.53 -13.31
CA SER A 430 -14.43 -19.05 -14.20
C SER A 430 -13.02 -18.68 -13.72
N ASP A 431 -12.88 -18.08 -12.55
CA ASP A 431 -11.60 -17.65 -12.00
C ASP A 431 -11.11 -18.63 -10.94
N TYR A 432 -9.86 -19.05 -11.04
CA TYR A 432 -9.28 -20.08 -10.18
C TYR A 432 -7.92 -19.63 -9.66
N GLN A 433 -7.69 -19.82 -8.37
CA GLN A 433 -6.39 -19.84 -7.73
C GLN A 433 -5.96 -21.30 -7.54
N ILE A 434 -4.74 -21.60 -7.98
CA ILE A 434 -4.10 -22.91 -7.86
C ILE A 434 -2.72 -22.70 -7.25
N GLY A 435 -2.44 -23.41 -6.15
CA GLY A 435 -1.19 -23.32 -5.42
C GLY A 435 -0.40 -24.60 -5.57
N PHE A 436 0.92 -24.47 -5.63
CA PHE A 436 1.88 -25.55 -5.79
C PHE A 436 2.87 -25.45 -4.62
N GLY A 437 2.56 -26.12 -3.51
CA GLY A 437 3.40 -26.10 -2.31
C GLY A 437 4.59 -27.04 -2.47
N THR A 438 5.77 -26.61 -2.05
CA THR A 438 7.03 -27.36 -2.27
C THR A 438 7.18 -28.61 -1.42
N GLY A 439 6.43 -28.72 -0.34
CA GLY A 439 6.74 -29.64 0.75
C GLY A 439 8.02 -29.24 1.49
N ASP A 440 8.52 -30.14 2.35
CA ASP A 440 9.66 -29.86 3.24
C ASP A 440 10.99 -30.50 2.80
N GLY A 441 11.03 -31.02 1.56
CA GLY A 441 12.15 -31.82 1.06
C GLY A 441 12.31 -33.19 1.73
N GLY A 442 11.39 -33.59 2.61
CA GLY A 442 11.44 -34.81 3.41
C GLY A 442 10.10 -35.53 3.48
N ALA A 443 9.46 -35.44 4.65
CA ALA A 443 8.23 -36.19 4.94
C ALA A 443 7.00 -35.55 4.29
N ILE A 444 6.93 -34.22 4.28
CA ILE A 444 5.85 -33.48 3.65
C ILE A 444 6.13 -33.40 2.15
N LYS A 445 5.27 -34.04 1.36
CA LYS A 445 5.42 -34.09 -0.09
C LYS A 445 4.89 -32.80 -0.74
N PRO A 446 5.38 -32.43 -1.93
CA PRO A 446 4.79 -31.35 -2.71
C PRO A 446 3.32 -31.63 -2.99
N THR A 447 2.48 -30.58 -3.00
CA THR A 447 1.03 -30.73 -3.23
C THR A 447 0.49 -29.61 -4.12
N ILE A 448 -0.62 -29.92 -4.81
CA ILE A 448 -1.40 -28.95 -5.58
C ILE A 448 -2.73 -28.73 -4.87
N TRP A 449 -3.17 -27.48 -4.75
CA TRP A 449 -4.46 -27.13 -4.16
C TRP A 449 -5.20 -26.08 -5.00
N SER A 450 -6.51 -26.22 -5.14
CA SER A 450 -7.38 -25.19 -5.71
C SER A 450 -8.31 -24.62 -4.63
N TRP A 451 -8.29 -23.30 -4.43
CA TRP A 451 -9.13 -22.64 -3.43
C TRP A 451 -10.61 -22.60 -3.82
N GLN A 452 -10.92 -22.38 -5.09
CA GLN A 452 -12.32 -22.34 -5.55
C GLN A 452 -12.97 -23.72 -5.54
N ARG A 453 -12.21 -24.80 -5.76
CA ARG A 453 -12.74 -26.17 -5.71
C ARG A 453 -12.50 -26.88 -4.38
N ARG A 454 -11.68 -26.30 -3.50
CA ARG A 454 -11.30 -26.81 -2.17
C ARG A 454 -10.76 -28.25 -2.22
N ARG A 455 -9.92 -28.55 -3.21
CA ARG A 455 -9.31 -29.87 -3.42
C ARG A 455 -8.13 -29.80 -4.37
N THR A 456 -7.30 -30.84 -4.33
CA THR A 456 -6.30 -31.13 -5.37
C THR A 456 -7.00 -31.50 -6.69
N PRO A 457 -6.53 -31.01 -7.85
CA PRO A 457 -7.02 -31.46 -9.14
C PRO A 457 -6.77 -32.95 -9.36
N ASN A 458 -7.82 -33.75 -9.60
CA ASN A 458 -7.64 -35.17 -9.91
C ASN A 458 -6.82 -35.32 -11.20
N GLY A 459 -5.85 -36.24 -11.21
CA GLY A 459 -4.97 -36.46 -12.36
C GLY A 459 -3.83 -35.45 -12.53
N SER A 460 -3.67 -34.51 -11.58
CA SER A 460 -2.49 -33.64 -11.54
C SER A 460 -1.28 -34.36 -10.97
N GLU A 461 -0.09 -33.94 -11.41
CA GLU A 461 1.20 -34.37 -10.86
C GLU A 461 2.03 -33.14 -10.49
N ILE A 462 2.85 -33.29 -9.46
CA ILE A 462 3.84 -32.29 -9.02
C ILE A 462 5.11 -33.00 -8.56
N ILE A 463 6.26 -32.47 -8.97
CA ILE A 463 7.57 -32.80 -8.41
C ILE A 463 8.29 -31.50 -8.07
N VAL A 464 9.00 -31.52 -6.93
CA VAL A 464 9.92 -30.46 -6.54
C VAL A 464 11.27 -31.08 -6.21
N LYS A 465 12.33 -30.57 -6.82
CA LYS A 465 13.71 -30.97 -6.58
C LYS A 465 14.51 -29.78 -6.09
N LYS A 466 15.27 -29.99 -5.01
CA LYS A 466 16.27 -29.02 -4.57
C LYS A 466 17.31 -28.80 -5.67
N ALA A 467 17.68 -27.55 -5.91
CA ALA A 467 18.74 -27.14 -6.82
C ALA A 467 19.89 -26.48 -6.02
N ASP A 468 21.00 -26.18 -6.70
CA ASP A 468 22.15 -25.51 -6.07
C ASP A 468 21.79 -24.16 -5.43
N LYS A 469 20.81 -23.46 -6.02
CA LYS A 469 20.24 -22.20 -5.54
C LYS A 469 18.72 -22.31 -5.63
N GLY A 470 18.07 -22.63 -4.52
CA GLY A 470 16.63 -22.83 -4.45
C GLY A 470 16.14 -24.19 -4.93
N TYR A 471 15.15 -24.21 -5.83
CA TYR A 471 14.48 -25.43 -6.28
C TYR A 471 13.96 -25.37 -7.73
N ILE A 472 13.71 -26.55 -8.30
CA ILE A 472 12.97 -26.75 -9.54
C ILE A 472 11.64 -27.41 -9.19
N LEU A 473 10.54 -26.80 -9.61
CA LEU A 473 9.19 -27.32 -9.50
C LEU A 473 8.67 -27.62 -10.91
N GLU A 474 8.03 -28.77 -11.08
CA GLU A 474 7.26 -29.11 -12.28
C GLU A 474 5.89 -29.64 -11.87
N ALA A 475 4.86 -29.23 -12.60
CA ALA A 475 3.51 -29.66 -12.37
C ALA A 475 2.70 -29.74 -13.67
N LYS A 476 1.68 -30.61 -13.67
CA LYS A 476 0.64 -30.63 -14.70
C LYS A 476 -0.75 -30.67 -14.06
N VAL A 477 -1.69 -29.92 -14.62
CA VAL A 477 -3.09 -29.86 -14.19
C VAL A 477 -4.00 -30.21 -15.36
N PRO A 478 -4.88 -31.21 -15.24
CA PRO A 478 -5.80 -31.56 -16.33
C PRO A 478 -6.83 -30.46 -16.61
N TRP A 479 -7.11 -30.19 -17.87
CA TRP A 479 -8.16 -29.24 -18.27
C TRP A 479 -9.56 -29.67 -17.80
N GLU A 480 -9.82 -30.98 -17.73
CA GLU A 480 -11.08 -31.55 -17.23
C GLU A 480 -11.38 -31.20 -15.76
N PHE A 481 -10.40 -30.71 -15.01
CA PHE A 481 -10.61 -30.20 -13.66
C PHE A 481 -11.56 -28.99 -13.63
N PHE A 482 -11.51 -28.16 -14.69
CA PHE A 482 -12.31 -26.97 -14.84
C PHE A 482 -13.72 -27.34 -15.37
N PRO A 483 -14.78 -27.09 -14.59
CA PRO A 483 -16.14 -27.58 -14.87
C PRO A 483 -16.77 -26.97 -16.12
N ASN A 484 -16.23 -25.87 -16.64
CA ASN A 484 -16.76 -25.20 -17.83
C ASN A 484 -16.22 -25.80 -19.15
N GLY A 485 -15.44 -26.88 -19.11
CA GLY A 485 -14.93 -27.56 -20.30
C GLY A 485 -13.90 -26.75 -21.07
N PHE A 486 -13.22 -25.80 -20.41
CA PHE A 486 -12.21 -24.96 -21.03
C PHE A 486 -10.98 -25.79 -21.46
N VAL A 487 -10.69 -25.78 -22.76
CA VAL A 487 -9.45 -26.30 -23.35
C VAL A 487 -8.96 -25.23 -24.33
N PRO A 488 -7.78 -24.62 -24.13
CA PRO A 488 -7.33 -23.54 -24.97
C PRO A 488 -6.87 -24.05 -26.34
N GLY A 489 -7.25 -23.34 -27.40
CA GLY A 489 -6.61 -23.43 -28.71
C GLY A 489 -5.49 -22.40 -28.86
N SER A 490 -4.64 -22.56 -29.88
CA SER A 490 -3.68 -21.52 -30.26
C SER A 490 -4.41 -20.20 -30.55
N GLY A 491 -3.88 -19.09 -30.03
CA GLY A 491 -4.50 -17.77 -30.07
C GLY A 491 -5.43 -17.44 -28.89
N THR A 492 -5.79 -18.44 -28.06
CA THR A 492 -6.59 -18.19 -26.84
C THR A 492 -5.83 -17.28 -25.89
N ARG A 493 -6.52 -16.31 -25.29
CA ARG A 493 -5.97 -15.39 -24.30
C ARG A 493 -6.90 -15.30 -23.11
N VAL A 494 -6.37 -15.41 -21.90
CA VAL A 494 -7.14 -15.35 -20.66
C VAL A 494 -6.44 -14.49 -19.61
N GLY A 495 -7.20 -13.95 -18.66
CA GLY A 495 -6.65 -13.25 -17.50
C GLY A 495 -5.83 -14.20 -16.65
N PHE A 496 -4.66 -13.75 -16.18
CA PHE A 496 -3.68 -14.59 -15.49
C PHE A 496 -2.72 -13.76 -14.65
N ASP A 497 -2.27 -14.35 -13.54
CA ASP A 497 -1.09 -13.89 -12.80
C ASP A 497 -0.42 -15.06 -12.06
N ILE A 498 0.80 -14.81 -11.57
CA ILE A 498 1.57 -15.80 -10.81
C ILE A 498 2.42 -15.14 -9.73
N ALA A 499 2.61 -15.84 -8.62
CA ALA A 499 3.41 -15.42 -7.49
C ALA A 499 4.37 -16.52 -7.01
N LEU A 500 5.47 -16.09 -6.41
CA LEU A 500 6.41 -16.93 -5.66
C LEU A 500 6.33 -16.53 -4.19
N ASP A 501 5.91 -17.46 -3.36
CA ASP A 501 5.94 -17.37 -1.91
C ASP A 501 7.27 -17.92 -1.38
N ASP A 502 7.79 -17.27 -0.36
CA ASP A 502 9.10 -17.54 0.23
C ASP A 502 9.00 -17.50 1.75
N ALA A 503 9.47 -18.57 2.37
CA ALA A 503 9.51 -18.77 3.80
C ALA A 503 10.91 -19.23 4.21
N ASP A 504 11.61 -18.46 5.04
CA ASP A 504 12.92 -18.90 5.52
C ASP A 504 12.79 -19.57 6.91
N LYS A 505 13.13 -18.83 7.96
CA LYS A 505 13.36 -19.41 9.30
C LYS A 505 12.08 -19.52 10.11
N SER A 506 11.08 -18.69 9.85
CA SER A 506 9.81 -18.74 10.57
C SER A 506 8.99 -19.98 10.21
N GLY A 507 9.16 -20.52 9.00
CA GLY A 507 8.26 -21.54 8.46
C GLY A 507 6.88 -21.01 8.05
N GLU A 508 6.77 -19.68 7.92
CA GLU A 508 5.62 -18.95 7.42
C GLU A 508 6.07 -18.05 6.27
N ARG A 509 5.16 -17.65 5.39
CA ARG A 509 5.51 -16.79 4.26
C ARG A 509 5.99 -15.43 4.75
N GLU A 510 7.22 -15.10 4.42
CA GLU A 510 7.90 -13.86 4.79
C GLU A 510 7.94 -12.89 3.61
N LYS A 511 8.02 -13.41 2.38
CA LYS A 511 8.17 -12.61 1.15
C LYS A 511 7.26 -13.16 0.04
N GLN A 512 6.83 -12.27 -0.85
CA GLN A 512 6.13 -12.66 -2.07
C GLN A 512 6.54 -11.80 -3.27
N LEU A 513 6.94 -12.47 -4.35
CA LEU A 513 6.99 -11.86 -5.68
C LEU A 513 5.68 -12.12 -6.42
N ILE A 514 5.13 -11.10 -7.08
CA ILE A 514 3.94 -11.19 -7.92
C ILE A 514 4.29 -10.60 -9.29
N TRP A 515 3.99 -11.34 -10.35
CA TRP A 515 4.49 -11.04 -11.68
C TRP A 515 3.85 -9.79 -12.29
N ASN A 516 2.52 -9.65 -12.24
CA ASN A 516 1.84 -8.48 -12.81
C ASN A 516 1.19 -7.59 -11.75
N GLY A 517 0.35 -8.19 -10.89
CA GLY A 517 -0.58 -7.49 -10.03
C GLY A 517 0.02 -6.96 -8.74
N ASP A 518 -0.86 -6.76 -7.77
CA ASP A 518 -0.51 -6.37 -6.40
C ASP A 518 -0.86 -7.49 -5.41
N PHE A 519 -0.72 -7.22 -4.11
CA PHE A 519 -1.02 -8.17 -3.03
C PHE A 519 -2.39 -8.86 -3.17
N TYR A 520 -3.38 -8.23 -3.80
CA TYR A 520 -4.73 -8.78 -3.93
C TYR A 520 -4.96 -9.56 -5.23
N PHE A 521 -3.91 -9.90 -6.00
CA PHE A 521 -4.02 -10.73 -7.21
C PHE A 521 -4.84 -12.02 -6.97
N TYR A 522 -4.80 -12.61 -5.78
CA TYR A 522 -5.53 -13.83 -5.42
C TYR A 522 -7.06 -13.65 -5.31
N LYS A 523 -7.59 -12.42 -5.39
CA LYS A 523 -9.03 -12.15 -5.29
C LYS A 523 -9.56 -11.08 -6.24
N ASP A 524 -8.69 -10.26 -6.83
CA ASP A 524 -9.05 -9.13 -7.69
C ASP A 524 -8.43 -9.30 -9.09
N PRO A 525 -9.23 -9.72 -10.10
CA PRO A 525 -8.73 -9.91 -11.46
C PRO A 525 -8.42 -8.62 -12.24
N SER A 526 -8.78 -7.45 -11.72
CA SER A 526 -8.53 -6.18 -12.41
C SER A 526 -7.02 -5.92 -12.57
N VAL A 527 -6.22 -6.43 -11.62
CA VAL A 527 -4.76 -6.30 -11.59
C VAL A 527 -4.03 -7.43 -12.31
N TRP A 528 -4.74 -8.39 -12.91
CA TRP A 528 -4.12 -9.50 -13.63
C TRP A 528 -3.49 -9.05 -14.96
N GLY A 529 -2.45 -9.78 -15.35
CA GLY A 529 -1.91 -9.79 -16.70
C GLY A 529 -2.71 -10.75 -17.59
N TRP A 530 -2.02 -11.27 -18.60
CA TRP A 530 -2.59 -12.19 -19.57
C TRP A 530 -1.71 -13.41 -19.75
N LEU A 531 -2.35 -14.56 -19.97
CA LEU A 531 -1.71 -15.75 -20.52
C LEU A 531 -2.22 -15.96 -21.94
N GLN A 532 -1.29 -16.02 -22.90
CA GLN A 532 -1.58 -16.30 -24.29
C GLN A 532 -1.10 -17.69 -24.67
N PHE A 533 -2.02 -18.50 -25.19
CA PHE A 533 -1.73 -19.83 -25.71
C PHE A 533 -1.30 -19.73 -27.17
N LYS A 534 -0.16 -20.33 -27.52
CA LYS A 534 0.40 -20.30 -28.88
C LYS A 534 0.54 -21.68 -29.50
#